data_AF-A0A4R5B0J1-F1
#
_entry.id   AF-A0A4R5B0J1-F1
#
_cell.length_a   1.000
_cell.length_b   1.000
_cell.length_c   1.000
_cell.angle_alpha   90.00
_cell.angle_beta   90.00
_cell.angle_gamma   90.00
#
_symmetry.space_group_name_H-M   'P 1'
#
loop_
_entity.id
_entity.type
_entity.pdbx_description
1 polymer ?
#
loop_
_entity_poly.entity_id
_entity_poly.type
_entity_poly.pdbx_seq_one_letter_code
_entity_poly.pdbx_strand_id
1 'polypeptide(L)'
;MGLRDGLRRFAAARPRPFVVQAAGGTEVRLEVEAGLRSRGWRPVASPAETGFLVVCGEPGTTLREAIDVVWADMPGPRARVDLARVDDVPRLFEEAVPQPPSTGSSMGDVEMADRADDRDGLRLDVLHVPLGPVLAAWPAGLRLDVALQGDVVQDAQVTVVDTADGSFWEESGGDRERRRAASHLDSLVRLLYVAGWDAASGRAAVLRDETLSGAPKDTLVPRYASFARMVGRSRTLRWMTRRLGVLPADVAERHGVSGPALRHAGDVRDRLDGWLHEAGQALDLIGAQPRPEERPGSGGLLEVMPELLVGAGLAEARLIVASLDPDLAETAVVAADG
;
A
#
# COMPACT_ATOMS: atom_id res chain seq x y z
N MET A 1 -38.36 -11.39 -13.49
CA MET A 1 -37.00 -11.18 -12.94
C MET A 1 -36.80 -9.70 -12.73
N GLY A 2 -36.61 -9.26 -11.49
CA GLY A 2 -36.49 -7.83 -11.18
C GLY A 2 -35.10 -7.30 -11.52
N LEU A 3 -35.02 -6.01 -11.88
CA LEU A 3 -33.76 -5.28 -12.08
C LEU A 3 -32.74 -5.50 -10.93
N ARG A 4 -33.24 -5.69 -9.69
CA ARG A 4 -32.43 -5.97 -8.49
C ARG A 4 -31.73 -7.34 -8.54
N ASP A 5 -32.35 -8.38 -9.07
CA ASP A 5 -31.71 -9.71 -9.20
C ASP A 5 -30.68 -9.74 -10.34
N GLY A 6 -30.94 -8.95 -11.39
CA GLY A 6 -29.98 -8.72 -12.48
C GLY A 6 -28.75 -7.94 -12.00
N LEU A 7 -28.94 -6.88 -11.21
CA LEU A 7 -27.87 -6.10 -10.59
C LEU A 7 -27.07 -6.93 -9.57
N ARG A 8 -27.72 -7.78 -8.76
CA ARG A 8 -27.04 -8.69 -7.82
C ARG A 8 -26.18 -9.73 -8.53
N ARG A 9 -26.67 -10.34 -9.61
CA ARG A 9 -25.88 -11.25 -10.45
C ARG A 9 -24.73 -10.54 -11.16
N PHE A 10 -24.95 -9.31 -11.63
CA PHE A 10 -23.89 -8.50 -12.24
C PHE A 10 -22.80 -8.08 -11.24
N ALA A 11 -23.19 -7.70 -10.01
CA ALA A 11 -22.25 -7.40 -8.92
C ALA A 11 -21.50 -8.66 -8.44
N ALA A 12 -22.17 -9.82 -8.38
CA ALA A 12 -21.52 -11.11 -8.11
C ALA A 12 -20.55 -11.53 -9.22
N ALA A 13 -20.74 -11.05 -10.45
CA ALA A 13 -19.84 -11.31 -11.57
C ALA A 13 -18.57 -10.42 -11.57
N ARG A 14 -18.52 -9.39 -10.71
CA ARG A 14 -17.38 -8.46 -10.57
C ARG A 14 -17.13 -8.12 -9.10
N PRO A 15 -16.75 -9.10 -8.27
CA PRO A 15 -16.44 -8.87 -6.87
C PRO A 15 -15.31 -7.85 -6.72
N ARG A 16 -15.38 -7.09 -5.63
CA ARG A 16 -14.43 -6.04 -5.27
C ARG A 16 -13.77 -6.42 -3.95
N PRO A 17 -12.69 -7.22 -3.95
CA PRO A 17 -12.08 -7.65 -2.71
C PRO A 17 -11.42 -6.49 -1.97
N PHE A 18 -11.38 -6.57 -0.65
CA PHE A 18 -10.42 -5.84 0.15
C PHE A 18 -9.19 -6.74 0.31
N VAL A 19 -8.03 -6.27 -0.15
CA VAL A 19 -6.79 -7.05 -0.20
C VAL A 19 -5.87 -6.60 0.93
N VAL A 20 -5.42 -7.54 1.74
CA VAL A 20 -4.50 -7.32 2.86
C VAL A 20 -3.25 -8.16 2.61
N GLN A 21 -2.08 -7.61 2.92
CA GLN A 21 -0.79 -8.27 2.75
C GLN A 21 -0.12 -8.45 4.11
N ALA A 22 0.39 -9.65 4.40
CA ALA A 22 1.39 -9.90 5.44
C ALA A 22 2.78 -9.40 5.00
N ALA A 23 3.71 -9.18 5.92
CA ALA A 23 5.04 -8.66 5.59
C ALA A 23 5.75 -9.49 4.49
N GLY A 24 5.74 -10.81 4.62
CA GLY A 24 6.30 -11.73 3.60
C GLY A 24 5.39 -12.03 2.40
N GLY A 25 4.21 -11.40 2.32
CA GLY A 25 3.16 -11.73 1.34
C GLY A 25 3.27 -11.00 -0.01
N THR A 26 4.38 -10.30 -0.30
CA THR A 26 4.50 -9.44 -1.49
C THR A 26 4.26 -10.22 -2.77
N GLU A 27 4.92 -11.36 -2.97
CA GLU A 27 4.75 -12.18 -4.19
C GLU A 27 3.28 -12.59 -4.41
N VAL A 28 2.63 -13.07 -3.34
CA VAL A 28 1.21 -13.48 -3.37
C VAL A 28 0.30 -12.29 -3.69
N ARG A 29 0.53 -11.12 -3.09
CA ARG A 29 -0.23 -9.90 -3.40
C ARG A 29 -0.12 -9.53 -4.88
N LEU A 30 1.10 -9.56 -5.43
CA LEU A 30 1.33 -9.18 -6.82
C LEU A 30 0.58 -10.09 -7.79
N GLU A 31 0.59 -11.40 -7.57
CA GLU A 31 -0.15 -12.36 -8.38
C GLU A 31 -1.67 -12.19 -8.22
N VAL A 32 -2.16 -11.94 -7.00
CA VAL A 32 -3.58 -11.60 -6.75
C VAL A 32 -3.97 -10.34 -7.53
N GLU A 33 -3.22 -9.24 -7.41
CA GLU A 33 -3.51 -7.98 -8.09
C GLU A 33 -3.53 -8.15 -9.62
N ALA A 34 -2.58 -8.90 -10.18
CA ALA A 34 -2.53 -9.21 -11.61
C ALA A 34 -3.74 -10.05 -12.05
N GLY A 35 -4.09 -11.07 -11.26
CA GLY A 35 -5.24 -11.93 -11.49
C GLY A 35 -6.58 -11.18 -11.41
N LEU A 36 -6.72 -10.23 -10.48
CA LEU A 36 -7.88 -9.34 -10.37
C LEU A 36 -7.97 -8.42 -11.59
N ARG A 37 -6.84 -7.80 -11.98
CA ARG A 37 -6.79 -6.86 -13.10
C ARG A 37 -7.15 -7.51 -14.43
N SER A 38 -6.64 -8.72 -14.70
CA SER A 38 -6.95 -9.48 -15.92
C SER A 38 -8.44 -9.82 -16.05
N ARG A 39 -9.15 -9.94 -14.92
CA ARG A 39 -10.60 -10.16 -14.84
C ARG A 39 -11.43 -8.87 -14.73
N GLY A 40 -10.78 -7.71 -14.67
CA GLY A 40 -11.43 -6.42 -14.48
C GLY A 40 -12.04 -6.22 -13.08
N TRP A 41 -11.61 -7.02 -12.10
CA TRP A 41 -12.00 -6.89 -10.70
C TRP A 41 -11.19 -5.76 -10.05
N ARG A 42 -11.85 -4.94 -9.25
CA ARG A 42 -11.23 -3.75 -8.64
C ARG A 42 -11.25 -3.87 -7.13
N PRO A 43 -10.09 -3.89 -6.46
CA PRO A 43 -10.05 -3.82 -5.01
C PRO A 43 -10.78 -2.58 -4.46
N VAL A 44 -11.32 -2.69 -3.24
CA VAL A 44 -11.86 -1.54 -2.50
C VAL A 44 -10.78 -0.91 -1.62
N ALA A 45 -10.96 0.37 -1.29
CA ALA A 45 -10.05 1.11 -0.41
C ALA A 45 -10.34 0.85 1.08
N SER A 46 -11.60 0.51 1.40
CA SER A 46 -12.10 0.34 2.75
C SER A 46 -12.79 -1.01 2.92
N PRO A 47 -12.55 -1.72 4.04
CA PRO A 47 -13.26 -2.96 4.36
C PRO A 47 -14.78 -2.74 4.47
N ALA A 48 -15.25 -1.53 4.79
CA ALA A 48 -16.67 -1.21 4.87
C ALA A 48 -17.40 -1.25 3.51
N GLU A 49 -16.66 -1.26 2.37
CA GLU A 49 -17.25 -1.27 1.02
C GLU A 49 -17.54 -2.68 0.48
N THR A 50 -17.09 -3.74 1.16
CA THR A 50 -17.17 -5.10 0.63
C THR A 50 -17.29 -6.14 1.73
N GLY A 51 -17.95 -7.26 1.42
CA GLY A 51 -17.91 -8.46 2.26
C GLY A 51 -16.76 -9.40 1.90
N PHE A 52 -15.96 -9.09 0.88
CA PHE A 52 -14.95 -10.02 0.36
C PHE A 52 -13.53 -9.62 0.78
N LEU A 53 -12.89 -10.44 1.61
CA LEU A 53 -11.53 -10.24 2.12
C LEU A 53 -10.56 -11.25 1.47
N VAL A 54 -9.40 -10.76 1.03
CA VAL A 54 -8.29 -11.58 0.53
C VAL A 54 -7.04 -11.27 1.34
N VAL A 55 -6.48 -12.27 2.00
CA VAL A 55 -5.25 -12.16 2.78
C VAL A 55 -4.10 -12.81 2.01
N CYS A 56 -3.04 -12.05 1.76
CA CYS A 56 -1.87 -12.47 0.99
C CYS A 56 -0.67 -12.70 1.91
N GLY A 57 -0.12 -13.91 1.90
CA GLY A 57 0.96 -14.36 2.79
C GLY A 57 0.44 -14.92 4.12
N GLU A 58 1.38 -15.28 4.99
CA GLU A 58 1.11 -15.83 6.33
C GLU A 58 1.28 -14.73 7.39
N PRO A 59 0.19 -14.11 7.90
CA PRO A 59 0.32 -13.05 8.91
C PRO A 59 0.77 -13.63 10.25
N GLY A 60 1.66 -12.91 10.93
CA GLY A 60 2.02 -13.12 12.34
C GLY A 60 0.82 -12.92 13.28
N THR A 61 1.02 -13.17 14.57
CA THR A 61 -0.06 -13.19 15.57
C THR A 61 -0.79 -11.84 15.65
N THR A 62 -0.06 -10.75 15.85
CA THR A 62 -0.65 -9.41 16.02
C THR A 62 -1.37 -8.92 14.76
N LEU A 63 -0.79 -9.14 13.57
CA LEU A 63 -1.47 -8.80 12.32
C LEU A 63 -2.72 -9.65 12.11
N ARG A 64 -2.69 -10.94 12.44
CA ARG A 64 -3.85 -11.84 12.33
C ARG A 64 -5.01 -11.37 13.21
N GLU A 65 -4.73 -10.99 14.45
CA GLU A 65 -5.73 -10.41 15.35
C GLU A 65 -6.35 -9.13 14.76
N ALA A 66 -5.52 -8.23 14.20
CA ALA A 66 -6.02 -7.02 13.54
C ALA A 66 -6.90 -7.34 12.31
N ILE A 67 -6.51 -8.34 11.51
CA ILE A 67 -7.33 -8.82 10.37
C ILE A 67 -8.67 -9.37 10.86
N ASP A 68 -8.69 -10.12 11.96
CA ASP A 68 -9.92 -10.72 12.51
C ASP A 68 -10.89 -9.65 13.03
N VAL A 69 -10.38 -8.58 13.64
CA VAL A 69 -11.19 -7.40 14.02
C VAL A 69 -11.82 -6.75 12.78
N VAL A 70 -11.01 -6.44 11.76
CA VAL A 70 -11.54 -5.84 10.52
C VAL A 70 -12.57 -6.74 9.86
N TRP A 71 -12.31 -8.06 9.80
CA TRP A 71 -13.24 -9.04 9.25
C TRP A 71 -14.59 -9.07 9.98
N ALA A 72 -14.58 -8.94 11.31
CA ALA A 72 -15.80 -8.90 12.12
C ALA A 72 -16.68 -7.68 11.78
N ASP A 73 -16.06 -6.56 11.43
CA ASP A 73 -16.72 -5.28 11.11
C ASP A 73 -17.15 -5.14 9.63
N MET A 74 -16.68 -6.02 8.74
CA MET A 74 -17.05 -5.97 7.31
C MET A 74 -18.55 -6.24 7.08
N PRO A 75 -19.21 -5.66 6.07
CA PRO A 75 -20.62 -5.91 5.79
C PRO A 75 -20.91 -7.34 5.31
N GLY A 76 -22.02 -7.93 5.74
CA GLY A 76 -22.53 -9.22 5.24
C GLY A 76 -23.26 -9.13 3.88
N PRO A 77 -23.31 -10.21 3.08
CA PRO A 77 -22.65 -11.51 3.26
C PRO A 77 -21.13 -11.40 3.08
N ARG A 78 -20.36 -12.04 3.97
CA ARG A 78 -18.90 -11.97 3.98
C ARG A 78 -18.25 -13.28 3.47
N ALA A 79 -17.18 -13.17 2.70
CA ALA A 79 -16.30 -14.27 2.30
C ALA A 79 -14.82 -13.89 2.51
N ARG A 80 -14.01 -14.82 3.00
CA ARG A 80 -12.57 -14.63 3.25
C ARG A 80 -11.78 -15.73 2.56
N VAL A 81 -10.71 -15.35 1.88
CA VAL A 81 -9.73 -16.28 1.29
C VAL A 81 -8.35 -15.93 1.80
N ASP A 82 -7.70 -16.88 2.47
CA ASP A 82 -6.32 -16.76 2.95
C ASP A 82 -5.39 -17.52 1.99
N LEU A 83 -4.43 -16.81 1.40
CA LEU A 83 -3.50 -17.30 0.39
C LEU A 83 -2.09 -17.25 0.96
N ALA A 84 -1.55 -18.41 1.36
CA ALA A 84 -0.23 -18.47 1.99
C ALA A 84 0.90 -18.37 0.95
N ARG A 85 0.70 -18.98 -0.22
CA ARG A 85 1.69 -19.07 -1.31
C ARG A 85 1.08 -18.70 -2.65
N VAL A 86 1.92 -18.42 -3.65
CA VAL A 86 1.47 -18.10 -5.01
C VAL A 86 0.64 -19.22 -5.63
N ASP A 87 0.99 -20.47 -5.36
CA ASP A 87 0.25 -21.65 -5.81
C ASP A 87 -1.20 -21.71 -5.29
N ASP A 88 -1.52 -20.95 -4.25
CA ASP A 88 -2.88 -20.84 -3.71
C ASP A 88 -3.76 -19.88 -4.50
N VAL A 89 -3.18 -18.95 -5.25
CA VAL A 89 -3.91 -17.86 -5.93
C VAL A 89 -4.99 -18.35 -6.89
N PRO A 90 -4.85 -19.47 -7.63
CA PRO A 90 -5.95 -20.02 -8.42
C PRO A 90 -7.25 -20.26 -7.60
N ARG A 91 -7.13 -20.66 -6.32
CA ARG A 91 -8.29 -20.89 -5.43
C ARG A 91 -9.13 -19.64 -5.25
N LEU A 92 -8.50 -18.45 -5.25
CA LEU A 92 -9.20 -17.16 -5.21
C LEU A 92 -10.23 -17.06 -6.33
N PHE A 93 -9.95 -17.57 -7.53
CA PHE A 93 -10.83 -17.41 -8.68
C PHE A 93 -11.80 -18.57 -8.89
N GLU A 94 -11.55 -19.71 -8.25
CA GLU A 94 -12.42 -20.88 -8.23
C GLU A 94 -13.53 -20.73 -7.18
N GLU A 95 -13.20 -20.16 -6.02
CA GLU A 95 -14.09 -20.07 -4.85
C GLU A 95 -14.82 -18.71 -4.74
N ALA A 96 -14.38 -17.66 -5.44
CA ALA A 96 -14.91 -16.28 -5.31
C ALA A 96 -16.24 -16.00 -6.03
N VAL A 97 -17.22 -16.89 -5.90
CA VAL A 97 -18.62 -16.56 -6.22
C VAL A 97 -19.39 -16.46 -4.91
N PRO A 98 -19.62 -15.24 -4.36
CA PRO A 98 -20.50 -15.07 -3.22
C PRO A 98 -21.87 -15.66 -3.57
N GLN A 99 -22.36 -16.62 -2.79
CA GLN A 99 -23.73 -17.09 -2.94
C GLN A 99 -24.69 -15.92 -2.68
N PRO A 100 -25.72 -15.72 -3.53
CA PRO A 100 -26.71 -14.68 -3.26
C PRO A 100 -27.39 -14.96 -1.92
N PRO A 101 -27.76 -13.91 -1.16
CA PRO A 101 -28.34 -14.09 0.17
C PRO A 101 -29.63 -14.91 0.11
N SER A 102 -29.81 -15.81 1.07
CA SER A 102 -31.15 -16.31 1.40
C SER A 102 -32.00 -15.12 1.88
N THR A 103 -33.21 -15.02 1.35
CA THR A 103 -34.18 -13.98 1.67
C THR A 103 -34.50 -14.00 3.17
N GLY A 104 -33.91 -13.08 3.94
CA GLY A 104 -34.31 -12.86 5.33
C GLY A 104 -33.18 -12.34 6.21
N SER A 105 -32.87 -11.05 6.13
CA SER A 105 -32.24 -10.32 7.24
C SER A 105 -32.62 -8.85 7.13
N SER A 106 -33.32 -8.40 8.17
CA SER A 106 -33.77 -7.03 8.38
C SER A 106 -32.57 -6.07 8.40
N MET A 107 -32.65 -4.94 7.70
CA MET A 107 -31.78 -3.80 8.01
C MET A 107 -32.09 -3.39 9.46
N GLY A 108 -31.10 -3.49 10.34
CA GLY A 108 -31.16 -2.87 11.65
C GLY A 108 -31.18 -1.36 11.47
N ASP A 109 -32.11 -0.73 12.18
CA ASP A 109 -32.22 0.73 12.31
C ASP A 109 -30.88 1.26 12.82
N VAL A 110 -30.17 2.05 12.00
CA VAL A 110 -28.98 2.75 12.44
C VAL A 110 -29.47 4.06 13.05
N GLU A 111 -29.42 4.16 14.38
CA GLU A 111 -29.71 5.42 15.07
C GLU A 111 -28.80 6.51 14.53
N MET A 112 -29.41 7.59 14.05
CA MET A 112 -28.71 8.77 13.57
C MET A 112 -28.11 9.51 14.77
N ALA A 113 -26.83 9.89 14.66
CA ALA A 113 -26.19 10.73 15.67
C ALA A 113 -26.86 12.11 15.78
N ASP A 114 -27.02 12.60 17.01
CA ASP A 114 -27.59 13.91 17.30
C ASP A 114 -26.69 15.06 16.80
N ARG A 115 -27.32 16.17 16.39
CA ARG A 115 -26.64 17.39 15.93
C ARG A 115 -26.37 18.33 17.09
N ALA A 116 -25.14 18.84 17.16
CA ALA A 116 -24.74 19.96 18.00
C ALA A 116 -24.44 21.20 17.13
N ASP A 117 -24.60 22.40 17.69
CA ASP A 117 -24.33 23.68 17.02
C ASP A 117 -22.82 23.91 16.74
N ASP A 118 -22.50 24.65 15.68
CA ASP A 118 -21.12 24.80 15.16
C ASP A 118 -20.42 26.13 15.52
N ARG A 119 -19.23 25.95 16.13
CA ARG A 119 -17.95 26.70 16.06
C ARG A 119 -17.84 28.15 16.54
N ASP A 120 -17.74 28.23 17.85
CA ASP A 120 -17.43 29.36 18.71
C ASP A 120 -16.08 29.14 19.44
N GLY A 121 -14.95 29.22 18.72
CA GLY A 121 -13.62 29.43 19.31
C GLY A 121 -13.06 28.35 20.26
N LEU A 122 -13.50 27.10 20.13
CA LEU A 122 -13.19 26.00 21.07
C LEU A 122 -11.82 25.34 20.86
N ARG A 123 -11.24 24.84 21.96
CA ARG A 123 -10.14 23.86 21.94
C ARG A 123 -10.65 22.59 21.26
N LEU A 124 -9.91 22.06 20.29
CA LEU A 124 -10.26 20.84 19.59
C LEU A 124 -9.93 19.62 20.46
N ASP A 125 -10.79 18.61 20.44
CA ASP A 125 -10.54 17.34 21.11
C ASP A 125 -9.34 16.62 20.49
N VAL A 126 -8.53 15.99 21.34
CA VAL A 126 -7.41 15.14 20.91
C VAL A 126 -7.95 13.73 20.68
N LEU A 127 -7.91 13.27 19.44
CA LEU A 127 -8.35 11.94 19.04
C LEU A 127 -7.13 11.03 18.84
N HIS A 128 -7.09 9.90 19.54
CA HIS A 128 -6.06 8.88 19.33
C HIS A 128 -6.58 7.86 18.31
N VAL A 129 -5.90 7.75 17.16
CA VAL A 129 -6.32 6.89 16.06
C VAL A 129 -5.19 5.95 15.66
N PRO A 130 -5.40 4.63 15.64
CA PRO A 130 -4.47 3.72 14.99
C PRO A 130 -4.67 3.77 13.47
N LEU A 131 -3.59 3.99 12.73
CA LEU A 131 -3.53 3.85 11.27
C LEU A 131 -2.78 2.56 10.92
N GLY A 132 -3.40 1.71 10.12
CA GLY A 132 -2.88 0.36 9.89
C GLY A 132 -3.17 -0.58 11.06
N PRO A 133 -2.70 -1.83 11.00
CA PRO A 133 -1.90 -2.40 9.91
C PRO A 133 -2.74 -2.85 8.71
N VAL A 134 -4.07 -2.84 8.83
CA VAL A 134 -5.00 -3.32 7.80
C VAL A 134 -5.61 -2.14 7.04
N LEU A 135 -4.81 -1.49 6.18
CA LEU A 135 -5.24 -0.39 5.32
C LEU A 135 -4.84 -0.63 3.86
N ALA A 136 -5.67 -0.18 2.91
CA ALA A 136 -5.32 -0.23 1.50
C ALA A 136 -4.12 0.68 1.18
N ALA A 137 -3.22 0.17 0.33
CA ALA A 137 -1.98 0.83 -0.07
C ALA A 137 -1.12 1.30 1.13
N TRP A 138 -1.05 0.47 2.16
CA TRP A 138 -0.28 0.68 3.37
C TRP A 138 0.89 -0.30 3.46
N PRO A 139 2.04 0.07 4.05
CA PRO A 139 3.12 -0.88 4.29
C PRO A 139 2.65 -2.05 5.16
N ALA A 140 2.87 -3.28 4.67
CA ALA A 140 2.45 -4.49 5.36
C ALA A 140 3.15 -4.60 6.73
N GLY A 141 2.37 -4.81 7.80
CA GLY A 141 2.89 -4.91 9.16
C GLY A 141 3.15 -3.59 9.89
N LEU A 142 2.90 -2.42 9.26
CA LEU A 142 3.09 -1.12 9.91
C LEU A 142 1.81 -0.68 10.64
N ARG A 143 1.91 -0.28 11.91
CA ARG A 143 0.86 0.44 12.63
C ARG A 143 1.41 1.77 13.12
N LEU A 144 0.66 2.84 12.92
CA LEU A 144 0.94 4.15 13.49
C LEU A 144 -0.13 4.51 14.50
N ASP A 145 0.25 4.77 15.74
CA ASP A 145 -0.63 5.40 16.72
C ASP A 145 -0.44 6.91 16.62
N VAL A 146 -1.47 7.63 16.17
CA VAL A 146 -1.42 9.08 16.03
C VAL A 146 -2.37 9.77 16.98
N ALA A 147 -1.94 10.89 17.56
CA ALA A 147 -2.80 11.84 18.23
C ALA A 147 -3.17 12.95 17.24
N LEU A 148 -4.44 13.08 16.89
CA LEU A 148 -4.97 14.08 15.98
C LEU A 148 -5.65 15.20 16.77
N GLN A 149 -5.43 16.44 16.35
CA GLN A 149 -6.23 17.59 16.76
C GLN A 149 -6.88 18.19 15.50
N GLY A 150 -8.17 17.90 15.30
CA GLY A 150 -8.79 18.06 13.99
C GLY A 150 -8.24 17.00 13.02
N ASP A 151 -7.67 17.43 11.89
CA ASP A 151 -6.98 16.56 10.94
C ASP A 151 -5.45 16.57 11.09
N VAL A 152 -4.91 17.42 11.96
CA VAL A 152 -3.46 17.60 12.13
C VAL A 152 -2.90 16.62 13.15
N VAL A 153 -1.85 15.90 12.78
CA VAL A 153 -1.07 15.02 13.65
C VAL A 153 -0.28 15.86 14.65
N GLN A 154 -0.51 15.63 15.94
CA GLN A 154 0.21 16.26 17.06
C GLN A 154 1.32 15.36 17.60
N ASP A 155 1.09 14.05 17.60
CA ASP A 155 2.04 13.03 18.01
C ASP A 155 1.85 11.79 17.13
N ALA A 156 2.93 11.03 16.92
CA ALA A 156 2.92 9.81 16.14
C ALA A 156 3.88 8.79 16.74
N GLN A 157 3.45 7.54 16.87
CA GLN A 157 4.28 6.43 17.32
C GLN A 157 4.22 5.30 16.31
N VAL A 158 5.38 4.71 15.99
CA VAL A 158 5.49 3.59 15.05
C VAL A 158 5.49 2.28 15.83
N THR A 159 4.67 1.33 15.40
CA THR A 159 4.70 -0.07 15.86
C THR A 159 4.81 -1.00 14.65
N VAL A 160 5.80 -1.89 14.67
CA VAL A 160 5.89 -3.01 13.72
C VAL A 160 5.13 -4.20 14.31
N VAL A 161 4.07 -4.63 13.63
CA VAL A 161 3.18 -5.71 14.08
C VAL A 161 3.32 -6.99 13.26
N ASP A 162 4.07 -6.94 12.16
CA ASP A 162 4.39 -8.08 11.31
C ASP A 162 5.72 -7.86 10.61
N THR A 163 6.53 -8.92 10.49
CA THR A 163 7.83 -8.95 9.79
C THR A 163 7.98 -10.29 9.06
N ALA A 164 9.01 -10.42 8.24
CA ALA A 164 9.35 -11.69 7.59
C ALA A 164 10.87 -11.91 7.57
N ASP A 165 11.30 -13.12 7.16
CA ASP A 165 12.70 -13.54 7.14
C ASP A 165 13.48 -13.05 5.89
N GLY A 166 12.94 -12.07 5.17
CA GLY A 166 13.56 -11.50 3.98
C GLY A 166 12.57 -10.82 3.04
N SER A 167 13.04 -9.82 2.30
CA SER A 167 12.26 -9.10 1.29
C SER A 167 12.21 -9.86 -0.03
N PHE A 168 11.00 -9.97 -0.60
CA PHE A 168 10.76 -10.44 -1.97
C PHE A 168 11.60 -9.69 -3.02
N TRP A 169 11.83 -8.39 -2.81
CA TRP A 169 12.58 -7.55 -3.75
C TRP A 169 14.08 -7.85 -3.74
N GLU A 170 14.58 -8.44 -2.65
CA GLU A 170 15.98 -8.79 -2.42
C GLU A 170 16.27 -10.28 -2.66
N GLU A 171 15.26 -11.10 -2.98
CA GLU A 171 15.43 -12.52 -3.22
C GLU A 171 16.41 -12.82 -4.37
N SER A 172 17.29 -13.78 -4.13
CA SER A 172 18.33 -14.19 -5.08
C SER A 172 17.74 -15.00 -6.24
N GLY A 173 18.01 -14.56 -7.47
CA GLY A 173 17.84 -15.36 -8.70
C GLY A 173 17.05 -14.65 -9.79
N GLY A 174 17.55 -14.57 -11.02
CA GLY A 174 16.95 -13.73 -12.08
C GLY A 174 17.61 -12.35 -12.18
N ASP A 175 17.07 -11.47 -13.01
CA ASP A 175 17.65 -10.16 -13.30
C ASP A 175 17.40 -9.17 -12.16
N ARG A 176 18.47 -8.72 -11.49
CA ARG A 176 18.39 -7.81 -10.33
C ARG A 176 17.82 -6.45 -10.70
N GLU A 177 18.21 -5.91 -11.85
CA GLU A 177 17.76 -4.59 -12.31
C GLU A 177 16.27 -4.64 -12.69
N ARG A 178 15.81 -5.77 -13.22
CA ARG A 178 14.37 -6.03 -13.43
C ARG A 178 13.59 -5.99 -12.12
N ARG A 179 14.09 -6.63 -11.05
CA ARG A 179 13.45 -6.57 -9.72
C ARG A 179 13.46 -5.16 -9.15
N ARG A 180 14.59 -4.46 -9.24
CA ARG A 180 14.70 -3.07 -8.77
C ARG A 180 13.71 -2.14 -9.47
N ALA A 181 13.62 -2.24 -10.80
CA ALA A 181 12.63 -1.49 -11.58
C ALA A 181 11.19 -1.81 -11.13
N ALA A 182 10.87 -3.08 -10.93
CA ALA A 182 9.56 -3.52 -10.45
C ALA A 182 9.24 -3.03 -9.03
N SER A 183 10.22 -3.04 -8.12
CA SER A 183 10.09 -2.53 -6.75
C SER A 183 9.74 -1.04 -6.75
N HIS A 184 10.49 -0.20 -7.48
CA HIS A 184 10.14 1.22 -7.61
C HIS A 184 8.78 1.45 -8.27
N LEU A 185 8.41 0.63 -9.27
CA LEU A 185 7.08 0.70 -9.87
C LEU A 185 5.98 0.33 -8.86
N ASP A 186 6.23 -0.60 -7.93
CA ASP A 186 5.29 -0.93 -6.85
C ASP A 186 5.14 0.20 -5.83
N SER A 187 6.24 0.85 -5.44
CA SER A 187 6.20 2.07 -4.61
C SER A 187 5.37 3.17 -5.29
N LEU A 188 5.56 3.35 -6.60
CA LEU A 188 4.78 4.29 -7.41
C LEU A 188 3.29 3.91 -7.48
N VAL A 189 2.96 2.61 -7.57
CA VAL A 189 1.55 2.14 -7.51
C VAL A 189 0.88 2.64 -6.24
N ARG A 190 1.52 2.44 -5.08
CA ARG A 190 0.95 2.76 -3.78
C ARG A 190 0.88 4.27 -3.54
N LEU A 191 1.93 5.01 -3.84
CA LEU A 191 1.92 6.48 -3.71
C LEU A 191 0.88 7.13 -4.63
N LEU A 192 0.78 6.70 -5.90
CA LEU A 192 -0.20 7.26 -6.84
C LEU A 192 -1.64 6.90 -6.46
N TYR A 193 -1.86 5.74 -5.85
CA TYR A 193 -3.15 5.35 -5.30
C TYR A 193 -3.55 6.24 -4.12
N VAL A 194 -2.65 6.44 -3.15
CA VAL A 194 -2.90 7.33 -1.99
C VAL A 194 -3.11 8.78 -2.42
N ALA A 195 -2.44 9.23 -3.50
CA ALA A 195 -2.66 10.53 -4.11
C ALA A 195 -3.99 10.66 -4.88
N GLY A 196 -4.81 9.61 -4.92
CA GLY A 196 -6.11 9.59 -5.61
C GLY A 196 -6.01 9.53 -7.14
N TRP A 197 -4.88 9.11 -7.69
CA TRP A 197 -4.66 9.00 -9.13
C TRP A 197 -4.70 7.55 -9.64
N ASP A 198 -5.84 6.89 -9.44
CA ASP A 198 -6.07 5.46 -9.75
C ASP A 198 -5.61 5.05 -11.15
N ALA A 199 -5.86 5.91 -12.17
CA ALA A 199 -5.47 5.62 -13.54
C ALA A 199 -3.94 5.64 -13.77
N ALA A 200 -3.18 6.41 -12.98
CA ALA A 200 -1.72 6.37 -13.03
C ALA A 200 -1.18 5.18 -12.20
N SER A 201 -1.76 4.93 -11.03
CA SER A 201 -1.46 3.75 -10.20
C SER A 201 -1.64 2.44 -11.00
N GLY A 202 -2.78 2.27 -11.67
CA GLY A 202 -3.03 1.09 -12.51
C GLY A 202 -2.07 0.95 -13.69
N ARG A 203 -1.59 2.06 -14.28
CA ARG A 203 -0.55 2.02 -15.32
C ARG A 203 0.82 1.62 -14.78
N ALA A 204 1.18 2.09 -13.58
CA ALA A 204 2.39 1.65 -12.90
C ALA A 204 2.33 0.15 -12.59
N ALA A 205 1.17 -0.35 -12.15
CA ALA A 205 0.98 -1.77 -11.84
C ALA A 205 1.10 -2.66 -13.09
N VAL A 206 0.57 -2.21 -14.23
CA VAL A 206 0.77 -2.92 -15.51
C VAL A 206 2.24 -2.96 -15.91
N LEU A 207 2.96 -1.83 -15.81
CA LEU A 207 4.40 -1.79 -16.12
C LEU A 207 5.21 -2.67 -15.17
N ARG A 208 4.86 -2.70 -13.88
CA ARG A 208 5.47 -3.57 -12.87
C ARG A 208 5.32 -5.04 -13.26
N ASP A 209 4.10 -5.46 -13.56
CA ASP A 209 3.79 -6.86 -13.86
C ASP A 209 4.40 -7.30 -15.21
N GLU A 210 4.41 -6.43 -16.22
CA GLU A 210 5.15 -6.64 -17.48
C GLU A 210 6.67 -6.74 -17.24
N THR A 211 7.20 -5.95 -16.31
CA THR A 211 8.61 -6.00 -15.93
C THR A 211 8.91 -7.35 -15.26
N LEU A 212 8.11 -7.80 -14.30
CA LEU A 212 8.30 -9.08 -13.60
C LEU A 212 8.12 -10.30 -14.52
N SER A 213 7.15 -10.25 -15.43
CA SER A 213 6.89 -11.33 -16.42
C SER A 213 7.92 -11.42 -17.54
N GLY A 214 8.98 -10.60 -17.52
CA GLY A 214 10.09 -10.73 -18.46
C GLY A 214 9.87 -10.04 -19.81
N ALA A 215 8.97 -9.05 -19.90
CA ALA A 215 8.76 -8.33 -21.16
C ALA A 215 10.10 -7.76 -21.72
N PRO A 216 10.27 -7.72 -23.06
CA PRO A 216 11.48 -7.22 -23.68
C PRO A 216 11.77 -5.76 -23.33
N LYS A 217 13.04 -5.44 -23.07
CA LYS A 217 13.51 -4.09 -22.72
C LYS A 217 13.07 -3.03 -23.74
N ASP A 218 13.20 -3.34 -25.03
CA ASP A 218 12.85 -2.43 -26.13
C ASP A 218 11.36 -2.05 -26.15
N THR A 219 10.50 -2.88 -25.55
CA THR A 219 9.08 -2.60 -25.36
C THR A 219 8.82 -1.82 -24.07
N LEU A 220 9.52 -2.16 -22.98
CA LEU A 220 9.32 -1.57 -21.66
C LEU A 220 9.79 -0.11 -21.60
N VAL A 221 11.01 0.18 -22.07
CA VAL A 221 11.67 1.49 -21.89
C VAL A 221 10.86 2.64 -22.51
N PRO A 222 10.37 2.57 -23.76
CA PRO A 222 9.58 3.67 -24.33
C PRO A 222 8.24 3.89 -23.63
N ARG A 223 7.57 2.81 -23.20
CA ARG A 223 6.29 2.87 -22.47
C ARG A 223 6.50 3.50 -21.10
N TYR A 224 7.54 3.07 -20.39
CA TYR A 224 7.95 3.64 -19.12
C TYR A 224 8.29 5.13 -19.26
N ALA A 225 9.09 5.52 -20.25
CA ALA A 225 9.45 6.92 -20.46
C ALA A 225 8.22 7.82 -20.71
N SER A 226 7.19 7.30 -21.39
CA SER A 226 5.90 7.97 -21.54
C SER A 226 5.17 8.15 -20.21
N PHE A 227 5.09 7.07 -19.42
CA PHE A 227 4.52 7.09 -18.08
C PHE A 227 5.26 8.06 -17.14
N ALA A 228 6.58 7.97 -17.03
CA ALA A 228 7.40 8.81 -16.17
C ALA A 228 7.27 10.29 -16.51
N ARG A 229 7.23 10.64 -17.81
CA ARG A 229 6.99 12.02 -18.25
C ARG A 229 5.59 12.52 -17.85
N MET A 230 4.58 11.67 -17.97
CA MET A 230 3.20 12.00 -17.61
C MET A 230 3.04 12.25 -16.11
N VAL A 231 3.62 11.40 -15.26
CA VAL A 231 3.63 11.61 -13.80
C VAL A 231 4.49 12.82 -13.43
N GLY A 232 5.72 12.89 -13.94
CA GLY A 232 6.68 13.95 -13.64
C GLY A 232 6.17 15.35 -14.02
N ARG A 233 5.36 15.48 -15.08
CA ARG A 233 4.79 16.78 -15.50
C ARG A 233 3.48 17.16 -14.82
N SER A 234 2.94 16.31 -13.94
CA SER A 234 1.68 16.59 -13.25
C SER A 234 1.83 17.74 -12.25
N ARG A 235 1.20 18.89 -12.56
CA ARG A 235 1.22 20.07 -11.69
C ARG A 235 0.41 19.86 -10.42
N THR A 236 -0.73 19.16 -10.51
CA THR A 236 -1.57 18.84 -9.36
C THR A 236 -0.81 17.96 -8.37
N LEU A 237 -0.18 16.88 -8.87
CA LEU A 237 0.61 15.99 -8.02
C LEU A 237 1.76 16.76 -7.37
N ARG A 238 2.51 17.56 -8.14
CA ARG A 238 3.57 18.41 -7.61
C ARG A 238 3.08 19.37 -6.53
N TRP A 239 1.90 19.96 -6.68
CA TRP A 239 1.34 20.86 -5.69
C TRP A 239 0.95 20.13 -4.40
N MET A 240 0.35 18.94 -4.52
CA MET A 240 -0.08 18.12 -3.37
C MET A 240 1.08 17.49 -2.61
N THR A 241 2.24 17.27 -3.23
CA THR A 241 3.34 16.52 -2.60
C THR A 241 4.54 17.36 -2.18
N ARG A 242 4.62 18.62 -2.61
CA ARG A 242 5.75 19.48 -2.26
C ARG A 242 5.65 19.95 -0.80
N ARG A 243 6.78 20.01 -0.12
CA ARG A 243 6.96 20.40 1.29
C ARG A 243 6.32 19.46 2.32
N LEU A 244 5.87 18.27 1.91
CA LEU A 244 5.36 17.26 2.81
C LEU A 244 6.47 16.29 3.24
N GLY A 245 6.58 16.02 4.55
CA GLY A 245 7.54 15.08 5.11
C GLY A 245 8.96 15.34 4.62
N VAL A 246 9.43 16.58 4.78
CA VAL A 246 10.78 17.01 4.40
C VAL A 246 11.79 16.28 5.29
N LEU A 247 12.58 15.40 4.68
CA LEU A 247 13.66 14.66 5.32
C LEU A 247 15.00 15.23 4.83
N PRO A 248 15.69 16.07 5.62
CA PRO A 248 17.03 16.55 5.28
C PRO A 248 18.03 15.40 5.18
N ALA A 249 19.01 15.51 4.27
CA ALA A 249 20.01 14.47 4.06
C ALA A 249 20.84 14.17 5.31
N ASP A 250 21.21 15.21 6.07
CA ASP A 250 21.96 15.05 7.32
C ASP A 250 21.15 14.34 8.42
N VAL A 251 19.82 14.54 8.46
CA VAL A 251 18.92 13.81 9.36
C VAL A 251 18.83 12.36 8.89
N ALA A 252 18.63 12.13 7.59
CA ALA A 252 18.57 10.80 7.00
C ALA A 252 19.83 9.97 7.34
N GLU A 253 21.02 10.55 7.15
CA GLU A 253 22.30 9.91 7.48
C GLU A 253 22.43 9.59 8.97
N ARG A 254 22.03 10.52 9.86
CA ARG A 254 22.11 10.31 11.32
C ARG A 254 21.25 9.15 11.80
N HIS A 255 20.10 8.93 11.19
CA HIS A 255 19.18 7.84 11.51
C HIS A 255 19.43 6.57 10.68
N GLY A 256 20.52 6.51 9.90
CA GLY A 256 20.84 5.33 9.09
C GLY A 256 19.83 5.05 7.97
N VAL A 257 19.09 6.07 7.52
CA VAL A 257 18.25 5.95 6.32
C VAL A 257 19.14 5.61 5.12
N SER A 258 18.70 4.69 4.28
CA SER A 258 19.46 4.17 3.15
C SER A 258 18.61 4.12 1.88
N GLY A 259 19.20 3.65 0.78
CA GLY A 259 18.47 3.45 -0.48
C GLY A 259 17.98 4.75 -1.14
N PRO A 260 16.84 4.70 -1.86
CA PRO A 260 16.32 5.85 -2.58
C PRO A 260 15.96 7.04 -1.68
N ALA A 261 15.51 6.78 -0.45
CA ALA A 261 15.10 7.83 0.49
C ALA A 261 16.29 8.70 0.93
N LEU A 262 17.49 8.12 1.04
CA LEU A 262 18.73 8.87 1.30
C LEU A 262 19.20 9.61 0.03
N ARG A 263 19.27 8.93 -1.12
CA ARG A 263 19.73 9.53 -2.39
C ARG A 263 18.84 10.66 -2.89
N HIS A 264 17.56 10.59 -2.56
CA HIS A 264 16.53 11.57 -2.89
C HIS A 264 15.88 12.13 -1.62
N ALA A 265 16.72 12.47 -0.63
CA ALA A 265 16.31 13.22 0.55
C ALA A 265 15.59 14.52 0.16
N GLY A 266 14.62 14.94 0.96
CA GLY A 266 13.71 16.03 0.62
C GLY A 266 12.27 15.70 0.99
N ASP A 267 11.32 16.24 0.23
CA ASP A 267 9.89 16.02 0.46
C ASP A 267 9.34 14.79 -0.31
N VAL A 268 8.03 14.52 -0.16
CA VAL A 268 7.34 13.46 -0.92
C VAL A 268 7.58 13.59 -2.43
N ARG A 269 7.70 14.81 -2.97
CA ARG A 269 7.93 15.03 -4.39
C ARG A 269 9.34 14.64 -4.81
N ASP A 270 10.34 14.96 -4.01
CA ASP A 270 11.73 14.58 -4.28
C ASP A 270 11.88 13.06 -4.32
N ARG A 271 11.25 12.34 -3.36
CA ARG A 271 11.23 10.87 -3.35
C ARG A 271 10.49 10.27 -4.56
N LEU A 272 9.35 10.84 -4.95
CA LEU A 272 8.62 10.44 -6.16
C LEU A 272 9.48 10.60 -7.42
N ASP A 273 10.11 11.75 -7.60
CA ASP A 273 10.96 12.02 -8.76
C ASP A 273 12.21 11.11 -8.73
N GLY A 274 12.72 10.77 -7.55
CA GLY A 274 13.75 9.77 -7.33
C GLY A 274 13.37 8.38 -7.82
N TRP A 275 12.21 7.84 -7.40
CA TRP A 275 11.74 6.54 -7.90
C TRP A 275 11.48 6.53 -9.41
N LEU A 276 10.99 7.64 -9.98
CA LEU A 276 10.87 7.79 -11.44
C LEU A 276 12.23 7.84 -12.16
N HIS A 277 13.27 8.32 -11.49
CA HIS A 277 14.61 8.32 -12.08
C HIS A 277 15.25 6.93 -11.98
N GLU A 278 15.23 6.34 -10.78
CA GLU A 278 15.86 5.06 -10.49
C GLU A 278 15.20 3.89 -11.23
N ALA A 279 13.87 3.85 -11.35
CA ALA A 279 13.24 2.78 -12.13
C ALA A 279 13.59 2.86 -13.63
N GLY A 280 13.76 4.07 -14.17
CA GLY A 280 14.24 4.27 -15.54
C GLY A 280 15.67 3.75 -15.73
N GLN A 281 16.57 4.09 -14.81
CA GLN A 281 17.95 3.58 -14.81
C GLN A 281 18.00 2.05 -14.71
N ALA A 282 17.21 1.47 -13.81
CA ALA A 282 17.14 0.02 -13.64
C ALA A 282 16.62 -0.68 -14.93
N LEU A 283 15.59 -0.15 -15.58
CA LEU A 283 15.13 -0.66 -16.88
C LEU A 283 16.22 -0.59 -17.96
N ASP A 284 17.02 0.48 -17.97
CA ASP A 284 18.15 0.64 -18.89
C ASP A 284 19.33 -0.31 -18.60
N LEU A 285 19.41 -0.86 -17.38
CA LEU A 285 20.46 -1.78 -16.96
C LEU A 285 20.02 -3.26 -16.97
N ILE A 286 18.79 -3.59 -17.36
CA ILE A 286 18.34 -4.97 -17.56
C ILE A 286 19.34 -5.73 -18.46
N GLY A 287 19.80 -6.88 -17.98
CA GLY A 287 20.80 -7.74 -18.61
C GLY A 287 22.26 -7.33 -18.37
N ALA A 288 22.52 -6.22 -17.68
CA ALA A 288 23.87 -5.80 -17.31
C ALA A 288 24.42 -6.63 -16.13
N GLN A 289 25.74 -6.59 -15.95
CA GLN A 289 26.36 -7.22 -14.77
C GLN A 289 25.94 -6.48 -13.50
N PRO A 290 25.49 -7.20 -12.45
CA PRO A 290 25.04 -6.59 -11.22
C PRO A 290 26.19 -5.86 -10.54
N ARG A 291 25.94 -4.62 -10.12
CA ARG A 291 26.88 -3.88 -9.26
C ARG A 291 26.62 -4.25 -7.79
N PRO A 292 27.65 -4.43 -6.95
CA PRO A 292 27.43 -4.53 -5.52
C PRO A 292 26.81 -3.21 -5.03
N GLU A 293 25.66 -3.31 -4.37
CA GLU A 293 24.97 -2.18 -3.75
C GLU A 293 24.55 -2.62 -2.35
N GLU A 294 24.64 -1.71 -1.39
CA GLU A 294 24.18 -1.95 -0.03
C GLU A 294 22.67 -2.16 -0.02
N ARG A 295 22.24 -3.17 0.74
CA ARG A 295 20.83 -3.48 0.94
C ARG A 295 20.23 -2.34 1.76
N PRO A 296 19.25 -1.60 1.22
CA PRO A 296 18.56 -0.62 2.03
C PRO A 296 17.84 -1.36 3.15
N GLY A 297 17.89 -0.78 4.35
CA GLY A 297 17.14 -1.28 5.50
C GLY A 297 16.05 -0.29 5.86
N SER A 298 14.87 -0.81 6.17
CA SER A 298 13.71 0.00 6.56
C SER A 298 13.80 0.61 7.97
N GLY A 299 14.75 0.18 8.81
CA GLY A 299 14.89 0.65 10.20
C GLY A 299 15.02 2.17 10.34
N GLY A 300 15.93 2.79 9.58
CA GLY A 300 16.11 4.25 9.63
C GLY A 300 14.87 5.04 9.16
N LEU A 301 14.08 4.48 8.23
CA LEU A 301 12.82 5.08 7.80
C LEU A 301 11.78 5.08 8.93
N LEU A 302 11.72 4.00 9.70
CA LEU A 302 10.80 3.87 10.84
C LEU A 302 11.17 4.85 11.96
N GLU A 303 12.45 5.06 12.21
CA GLU A 303 12.92 5.99 13.24
C GLU A 303 12.58 7.45 12.93
N VAL A 304 12.74 7.89 11.67
CA VAL A 304 12.45 9.29 11.29
C VAL A 304 10.97 9.55 11.05
N MET A 305 10.16 8.51 10.82
CA MET A 305 8.77 8.65 10.40
C MET A 305 7.91 9.49 11.37
N PRO A 306 7.94 9.27 12.71
CA PRO A 306 7.19 10.10 13.65
C PRO A 306 7.39 11.61 13.45
N GLU A 307 8.65 12.04 13.37
CA GLU A 307 9.00 13.46 13.23
C GLU A 307 8.50 14.06 11.91
N LEU A 308 8.47 13.26 10.84
CA LEU A 308 7.97 13.69 9.54
C LEU A 308 6.44 13.84 9.51
N LEU A 309 5.72 13.16 10.40
CA LEU A 309 4.26 13.18 10.46
C LEU A 309 3.70 14.30 11.33
N VAL A 310 4.42 14.72 12.38
CA VAL A 310 3.98 15.80 13.27
C VAL A 310 3.77 17.09 12.48
N GLY A 311 2.58 17.68 12.63
CA GLY A 311 2.15 18.89 11.92
C GLY A 311 1.53 18.63 10.54
N ALA A 312 1.57 17.40 10.01
CA ALA A 312 0.90 17.05 8.77
C ALA A 312 -0.60 16.78 8.99
N GLY A 313 -1.43 17.11 8.01
CA GLY A 313 -2.82 16.65 7.97
C GLY A 313 -2.91 15.13 7.74
N LEU A 314 -4.02 14.48 8.12
CA LEU A 314 -4.17 13.03 8.01
C LEU A 314 -3.95 12.48 6.60
N ALA A 315 -4.42 13.18 5.56
CA ALA A 315 -4.18 12.80 4.17
C ALA A 315 -2.70 12.98 3.76
N GLU A 316 -2.05 14.03 4.28
CA GLU A 316 -0.63 14.31 4.05
C GLU A 316 0.25 13.25 4.73
N ALA A 317 -0.10 12.86 5.97
CA ALA A 317 0.52 11.77 6.70
C ALA A 317 0.52 10.47 5.87
N ARG A 318 -0.61 10.12 5.24
CA ARG A 318 -0.67 8.96 4.34
C ARG A 318 0.25 9.09 3.12
N LEU A 319 0.36 10.28 2.52
CA LEU A 319 1.28 10.55 1.41
C LEU A 319 2.75 10.43 1.87
N ILE A 320 3.07 10.90 3.07
CA ILE A 320 4.41 10.81 3.65
C ILE A 320 4.79 9.35 3.83
N VAL A 321 3.95 8.54 4.49
CA VAL A 321 4.17 7.09 4.67
C VAL A 321 4.32 6.38 3.32
N ALA A 322 3.42 6.64 2.37
CA ALA A 322 3.48 6.03 1.04
C ALA A 322 4.70 6.45 0.20
N SER A 323 5.35 7.57 0.54
CA SER A 323 6.58 8.04 -0.10
C SER A 323 7.86 7.52 0.54
N LEU A 324 7.80 7.07 1.79
CA LEU A 324 8.91 6.41 2.48
C LEU A 324 8.91 4.93 2.13
N ASP A 325 7.73 4.33 2.12
CA ASP A 325 7.50 2.95 1.68
C ASP A 325 8.47 1.94 2.33
N PRO A 326 8.44 1.78 3.67
CA PRO A 326 9.28 0.81 4.34
C PRO A 326 8.83 -0.62 4.00
N ASP A 327 9.80 -1.49 3.72
CA ASP A 327 9.60 -2.92 3.59
C ASP A 327 9.95 -3.64 4.91
N LEU A 328 8.90 -4.02 5.67
CA LEU A 328 9.07 -4.66 6.97
C LEU A 328 9.45 -6.15 6.87
N ALA A 329 9.54 -6.69 5.66
CA ALA A 329 10.16 -7.99 5.42
C ALA A 329 11.69 -7.93 5.53
N GLU A 330 12.30 -6.73 5.46
CA GLU A 330 13.74 -6.51 5.65
C GLU A 330 14.15 -6.48 7.12
N THR A 331 13.21 -6.18 8.03
CA THR A 331 13.45 -6.09 9.47
C THR A 331 13.44 -7.46 10.13
N ALA A 332 14.39 -8.30 9.78
CA ALA A 332 14.75 -9.43 10.63
C ALA A 332 15.56 -8.89 11.83
N VAL A 333 15.01 -9.08 13.04
CA VAL A 333 15.61 -8.82 14.37
C VAL A 333 15.50 -7.39 14.90
N VAL A 334 14.44 -7.09 15.65
CA VAL A 334 14.52 -6.82 17.10
C VAL A 334 13.22 -7.34 17.75
N ALA A 335 13.23 -8.61 18.17
CA ALA A 335 12.31 -9.04 19.22
C ALA A 335 12.72 -8.24 20.48
N ALA A 336 11.85 -7.34 20.93
CA ALA A 336 11.99 -6.75 22.25
C ALA A 336 11.74 -7.85 23.28
N ASP A 337 12.80 -8.52 23.72
CA ASP A 337 12.82 -9.13 25.05
C ASP A 337 12.88 -7.97 26.06
N GLY A 338 11.78 -7.75 26.78
CA GLY A 338 11.64 -6.77 27.84
C GLY A 338 10.22 -6.66 28.37
#